data_AF-A0A9E4CPS3-F1
#
_entry.id   AF-A0A9E4CPS3-F1
#
_cell.length_a   1.000
_cell.length_b   1.000
_cell.length_c   1.000
_cell.angle_alpha   90.00
_cell.angle_beta   90.00
_cell.angle_gamma   90.00
#
_symmetry.space_group_name_H-M   'P 1'
#
loop_
_entity.id
_entity.type
_entity.pdbx_description
1 polymer ?
#
loop_
_entity_poly.entity_id
_entity_poly.type
_entity_poly.pdbx_seq_one_letter_code
_entity_poly.pdbx_strand_id
1 'polypeptide(L)'
;MRSHANLPAPVSGALALAIVLVLAIACAGCTPRQSQDQYEERLGNALAVRDSVSSELSGNQLTDAKAYDEAAAKVSAALDELDADPPPSNVKDAHERMVSGMEGLSVLLKRLGRCEALATASAQDRRACRQSIGQDVYDTIRNDFTEANTIYRQEGLSLAGLGSGDETGGGDSLGGENSDGGDEL
;
A
#
# COMPACT_ATOMS: atom_id res chain seq x y z
N MET A 1 -6.19 9.36 -84.79
CA MET A 1 -4.83 9.33 -84.22
C MET A 1 -4.89 10.03 -82.87
N ARG A 2 -4.32 9.40 -81.82
CA ARG A 2 -3.55 10.00 -80.69
C ARG A 2 -4.18 11.23 -79.98
N SER A 3 -4.19 11.41 -78.67
CA SER A 3 -3.77 10.68 -77.47
C SER A 3 -3.71 11.77 -76.37
N HIS A 4 -4.06 11.41 -75.13
CA HIS A 4 -3.63 12.02 -73.85
C HIS A 4 -4.04 13.50 -73.58
N ALA A 5 -4.93 13.75 -72.62
CA ALA A 5 -4.73 13.78 -71.16
C ALA A 5 -3.94 15.00 -70.67
N ASN A 6 -4.60 15.88 -69.91
CA ASN A 6 -4.16 16.36 -68.58
C ASN A 6 -4.95 17.62 -68.18
N LEU A 7 -5.88 17.46 -67.23
CA LEU A 7 -6.20 18.51 -66.28
C LEU A 7 -5.43 18.19 -64.99
N PRO A 8 -4.37 18.93 -64.63
CA PRO A 8 -3.82 18.86 -63.30
C PRO A 8 -4.75 19.57 -62.30
N ALA A 9 -5.02 18.85 -61.22
CA ALA A 9 -5.87 19.22 -60.09
C ALA A 9 -5.44 20.51 -59.38
N PRO A 10 -6.37 21.26 -58.76
CA PRO A 10 -6.02 22.20 -57.70
C PRO A 10 -5.70 21.43 -56.41
N VAL A 11 -4.42 21.20 -56.16
CA VAL A 11 -3.91 20.79 -54.84
C VAL A 11 -3.65 22.07 -54.04
N SER A 12 -4.63 22.55 -53.27
CA SER A 12 -4.43 23.58 -52.24
C SER A 12 -5.66 23.67 -51.33
N GLY A 13 -5.97 22.56 -50.65
CA GLY A 13 -7.07 22.50 -49.67
C GLY A 13 -6.79 21.62 -48.46
N ALA A 14 -5.57 21.09 -48.32
CA ALA A 14 -5.19 20.16 -47.25
C ALA A 14 -4.07 20.68 -46.35
N LEU A 15 -3.75 21.98 -46.42
CA LEU A 15 -2.69 22.60 -45.60
C LEU A 15 -3.19 23.67 -44.62
N ALA A 16 -4.50 23.72 -44.38
CA ALA A 16 -5.11 24.62 -43.39
C ALA A 16 -5.73 23.88 -42.19
N LEU A 17 -5.57 22.55 -42.11
CA LEU A 17 -6.08 21.72 -41.01
C LEU A 17 -4.94 21.05 -40.19
N ALA A 18 -3.70 21.46 -40.42
CA ALA A 18 -2.54 20.97 -39.66
C ALA A 18 -2.04 21.95 -38.58
N ILE A 19 -2.44 23.24 -38.62
CA ILE A 19 -1.89 24.25 -37.70
C ILE A 19 -2.78 24.47 -36.46
N VAL A 20 -4.08 24.12 -36.52
CA VAL A 20 -4.96 24.17 -35.33
C VAL A 20 -4.78 22.93 -34.44
N LEU A 21 -4.32 21.80 -34.97
CA LEU A 21 -4.03 20.60 -34.17
C LEU A 21 -2.66 20.66 -33.46
N VAL A 22 -1.74 21.54 -33.89
CA VAL A 22 -0.40 21.67 -33.30
C VAL A 22 -0.38 22.64 -32.12
N LEU A 23 -1.38 23.52 -31.99
CA LEU A 23 -1.54 24.40 -30.81
C LEU A 23 -2.17 23.69 -29.58
N ALA A 24 -2.62 22.45 -29.71
CA ALA A 24 -3.00 21.61 -28.58
C ALA A 24 -1.82 20.78 -28.00
N ILE A 25 -0.66 20.75 -28.68
CA ILE A 25 0.50 19.94 -28.29
C ILE A 25 1.53 20.78 -27.50
N ALA A 26 1.28 22.07 -27.29
CA ALA A 26 2.09 22.95 -26.44
C ALA A 26 1.64 22.98 -24.96
N CYS A 27 0.85 21.99 -24.52
CA CYS A 27 0.66 21.63 -23.11
C CYS A 27 1.07 20.16 -22.85
N ALA A 28 2.00 19.61 -23.64
CA ALA A 28 2.56 18.27 -23.45
C ALA A 28 3.48 18.14 -22.20
N GLY A 29 3.45 19.11 -21.29
CA GLY A 29 3.97 19.03 -19.92
C GLY A 29 2.90 19.19 -18.84
N CYS A 30 1.63 19.24 -19.23
CA CYS A 30 0.49 19.24 -18.32
C CYS A 30 -0.35 17.99 -18.59
N THR A 31 0.19 16.81 -18.30
CA THR A 31 -0.68 15.77 -17.74
C THR A 31 -1.40 16.42 -16.56
N PRO A 32 -2.74 16.33 -16.49
CA PRO A 32 -3.48 17.05 -15.48
C PRO A 32 -2.99 16.56 -14.12
N ARG A 33 -2.60 17.51 -13.28
CA ARG A 33 -2.27 17.33 -11.85
C ARG A 33 -3.29 16.44 -11.09
N GLN A 34 -4.49 16.27 -11.67
CA GLN A 34 -5.47 15.25 -11.31
C GLN A 34 -4.91 13.83 -11.16
N SER A 35 -3.91 13.35 -11.91
CA SER A 35 -3.44 11.96 -11.75
C SER A 35 -2.56 11.76 -10.50
N GLN A 36 -1.80 12.79 -10.10
CA GLN A 36 -0.95 12.71 -8.91
C GLN A 36 -1.78 12.95 -7.65
N ASP A 37 -2.63 13.98 -7.63
CA ASP A 37 -3.47 14.28 -6.47
C ASP A 37 -4.44 13.11 -6.18
N GLN A 38 -4.99 12.45 -7.22
CA GLN A 38 -5.82 11.25 -7.05
C GLN A 38 -5.03 10.04 -6.55
N TYR A 39 -3.79 9.86 -7.02
CA TYR A 39 -2.93 8.81 -6.52
C TYR A 39 -2.58 9.04 -5.04
N GLU A 40 -2.23 10.28 -4.67
CA GLU A 40 -1.94 10.67 -3.28
C GLU A 40 -3.15 10.47 -2.37
N GLU A 41 -4.36 10.78 -2.84
CA GLU A 41 -5.61 10.53 -2.11
C GLU A 41 -5.83 9.03 -1.86
N ARG A 42 -5.71 8.19 -2.90
CA ARG A 42 -5.88 6.73 -2.79
C ARG A 42 -4.80 6.10 -1.92
N LEU A 43 -3.55 6.54 -2.07
CA LEU A 43 -2.44 6.11 -1.22
C LEU A 43 -2.69 6.50 0.23
N GLY A 44 -3.20 7.72 0.48
CA GLY A 44 -3.62 8.17 1.81
C GLY A 44 -4.70 7.27 2.41
N ASN A 45 -5.72 6.90 1.63
CA ASN A 45 -6.79 5.99 2.06
C ASN A 45 -6.25 4.59 2.39
N ALA A 46 -5.40 4.04 1.53
CA ALA A 46 -4.77 2.73 1.76
C ALA A 46 -3.91 2.71 3.03
N LEU A 47 -3.12 3.76 3.27
CA LEU A 47 -2.33 3.93 4.49
C LEU A 47 -3.23 4.04 5.74
N ALA A 48 -4.33 4.77 5.66
CA ALA A 48 -5.28 4.88 6.76
C ALA A 48 -5.92 3.53 7.10
N VAL A 49 -6.27 2.72 6.09
CA VAL A 49 -6.77 1.35 6.29
C VAL A 49 -5.70 0.46 6.94
N ARG A 50 -4.46 0.51 6.46
CA ARG A 50 -3.32 -0.21 7.08
C ARG A 50 -3.20 0.15 8.56
N ASP A 51 -3.20 1.44 8.90
CA ASP A 51 -3.00 1.92 10.27
C ASP A 51 -4.17 1.54 11.18
N SER A 52 -5.41 1.67 10.69
CA SER A 52 -6.60 1.21 11.40
C SER A 52 -6.52 -0.28 11.71
N VAL A 53 -6.22 -1.12 10.71
CA VAL A 53 -6.15 -2.58 10.89
C VAL A 53 -4.98 -2.99 11.78
N SER A 54 -3.82 -2.32 11.66
CA SER A 54 -2.67 -2.57 12.52
C SER A 54 -2.96 -2.19 13.99
N SER A 55 -3.71 -1.11 14.20
CA SER A 55 -4.21 -0.70 15.52
C SER A 55 -5.21 -1.72 16.10
N GLU A 56 -6.20 -2.14 15.30
CA GLU A 56 -7.16 -3.19 15.69
C GLU A 56 -6.44 -4.50 16.07
N LEU A 57 -5.42 -4.88 15.30
CA LEU A 57 -4.63 -6.10 15.53
C LEU A 57 -3.78 -6.01 16.81
N SER A 58 -3.03 -4.93 17.00
CA SER A 58 -2.18 -4.72 18.17
C SER A 58 -2.97 -4.46 19.47
N GLY A 59 -4.14 -3.85 19.35
CA GLY A 59 -5.06 -3.62 20.46
C GLY A 59 -5.88 -4.85 20.88
N ASN A 60 -5.67 -6.01 20.25
CA ASN A 60 -6.45 -7.24 20.47
C ASN A 60 -7.97 -7.04 20.24
N GLN A 61 -8.36 -6.14 19.33
CA GLN A 61 -9.77 -5.85 19.04
C GLN A 61 -10.37 -6.87 18.07
N LEU A 62 -9.54 -7.54 17.27
CA LEU A 62 -9.92 -8.66 16.41
C LEU A 62 -9.96 -9.95 17.23
N THR A 63 -11.18 -10.37 17.61
CA THR A 63 -11.38 -11.41 18.63
C THR A 63 -11.92 -12.72 18.08
N ASP A 64 -12.48 -12.73 16.87
CA ASP A 64 -13.04 -13.91 16.24
C ASP A 64 -12.71 -13.98 14.75
N ALA A 65 -13.01 -15.14 14.13
CA ALA A 65 -12.73 -15.39 12.73
C ALA A 65 -13.37 -14.36 11.78
N LYS A 66 -14.60 -13.91 12.10
CA LYS A 66 -15.33 -12.96 11.27
C LYS A 66 -14.68 -11.59 11.32
N ALA A 67 -14.22 -11.13 12.49
CA ALA A 67 -13.51 -9.86 12.64
C ALA A 67 -12.21 -9.86 11.80
N TYR A 68 -11.47 -10.96 11.81
CA TYR A 68 -10.27 -11.12 10.98
C TYR A 68 -10.59 -11.10 9.47
N ASP A 69 -11.65 -11.79 9.05
CA ASP A 69 -12.08 -11.81 7.65
C ASP A 69 -12.55 -10.43 7.17
N GLU A 70 -13.29 -9.69 8.01
CA GLU A 70 -13.71 -8.31 7.72
C GLU A 70 -12.51 -7.37 7.60
N ALA A 71 -11.52 -7.48 8.48
CA ALA A 71 -10.28 -6.72 8.40
C ALA A 71 -9.50 -7.04 7.10
N ALA A 72 -9.39 -8.32 6.73
CA ALA A 72 -8.74 -8.73 5.49
C ALA A 72 -9.48 -8.20 4.24
N ALA A 73 -10.81 -8.15 4.28
CA ALA A 73 -11.62 -7.58 3.21
C ALA A 73 -11.40 -6.06 3.07
N LYS A 74 -11.31 -5.31 4.18
CA LYS A 74 -10.97 -3.87 4.16
C LYS A 74 -9.63 -3.62 3.47
N VAL A 75 -8.59 -4.40 3.84
CA VAL A 75 -7.25 -4.28 3.23
C VAL A 75 -7.29 -4.59 1.73
N SER A 76 -8.03 -5.64 1.35
CA SER A 76 -8.14 -6.05 -0.06
C SER A 76 -8.88 -5.00 -0.90
N ALA A 77 -9.94 -4.38 -0.37
CA ALA A 77 -10.65 -3.30 -1.05
C ALA A 77 -9.76 -2.06 -1.23
N ALA A 78 -8.95 -1.72 -0.22
CA ALA A 78 -8.02 -0.61 -0.31
C ALA A 78 -6.90 -0.86 -1.36
N LEU A 79 -6.45 -2.11 -1.49
CA LEU A 79 -5.55 -2.55 -2.55
C LEU A 79 -6.18 -2.36 -3.94
N ASP A 80 -7.40 -2.87 -4.13
CA ASP A 80 -8.12 -2.77 -5.41
C ASP A 80 -8.29 -1.29 -5.85
N GLU A 81 -8.54 -0.39 -4.89
CA GLU A 81 -8.64 1.05 -5.15
C GLU A 81 -7.27 1.67 -5.50
N LEU A 82 -6.20 1.27 -4.80
CA LEU A 82 -4.85 1.78 -5.04
C LEU A 82 -4.30 1.34 -6.42
N ASP A 83 -4.61 0.11 -6.83
CA ASP A 83 -4.13 -0.51 -8.07
C ASP A 83 -5.00 -0.20 -9.30
N ALA A 84 -6.11 0.52 -9.12
CA ALA A 84 -7.03 0.84 -10.21
C ALA A 84 -6.38 1.66 -11.35
N ASP A 85 -5.32 2.40 -11.05
CA ASP A 85 -4.53 3.17 -12.03
C ASP A 85 -3.02 3.01 -11.77
N PRO A 86 -2.17 3.09 -12.80
CA PRO A 86 -0.72 2.96 -12.62
C PRO A 86 -0.15 4.10 -11.77
N PRO A 87 0.80 3.81 -10.85
CA PRO A 87 1.44 4.84 -10.04
C PRO A 87 2.33 5.77 -10.89
N PRO A 88 2.62 7.00 -10.42
CA PRO A 88 3.67 7.83 -11.00
C PRO A 88 5.00 7.07 -11.06
N SER A 89 5.76 7.24 -12.15
CA SER A 89 6.96 6.42 -12.41
C SER A 89 8.05 6.58 -11.36
N ASN A 90 8.14 7.75 -10.72
CA ASN A 90 9.13 8.02 -9.68
C ASN A 90 8.82 7.29 -8.36
N VAL A 91 7.61 6.75 -8.19
CA VAL A 91 7.21 6.03 -6.97
C VAL A 91 6.77 4.60 -7.22
N LYS A 92 7.00 4.06 -8.43
CA LYS A 92 6.60 2.70 -8.83
C LYS A 92 7.14 1.61 -7.89
N ASP A 93 8.42 1.70 -7.51
CA ASP A 93 9.06 0.72 -6.63
C ASP A 93 8.53 0.80 -5.18
N ALA A 94 8.09 1.98 -4.75
CA ALA A 94 7.44 2.17 -3.44
C ALA A 94 6.00 1.67 -3.45
N HIS A 95 5.30 1.86 -4.57
CA HIS A 95 3.98 1.32 -4.83
C HIS A 95 3.99 -0.21 -4.78
N GLU A 96 4.89 -0.87 -5.51
CA GLU A 96 5.02 -2.33 -5.51
C GLU A 96 5.28 -2.90 -4.10
N ARG A 97 6.14 -2.23 -3.31
CA ARG A 97 6.37 -2.60 -1.90
C ARG A 97 5.14 -2.38 -1.01
N MET A 98 4.43 -1.28 -1.19
CA MET A 98 3.19 -1.00 -0.44
C MET A 98 2.13 -2.07 -0.73
N VAL A 99 1.95 -2.40 -2.00
CA VAL A 99 1.04 -3.46 -2.46
C VAL A 99 1.42 -4.79 -1.83
N SER A 100 2.69 -5.20 -1.93
CA SER A 100 3.23 -6.41 -1.29
C SER A 100 2.93 -6.46 0.22
N GLY A 101 3.22 -5.38 0.94
CA GLY A 101 2.96 -5.30 2.38
C GLY A 101 1.48 -5.44 2.73
N MET A 102 0.58 -4.80 1.98
CA MET A 102 -0.87 -4.92 2.19
C MET A 102 -1.41 -6.30 1.82
N GLU A 103 -0.91 -6.93 0.74
CA GLU A 103 -1.27 -8.30 0.39
C GLU A 103 -0.84 -9.28 1.50
N GLY A 104 0.38 -9.11 2.00
CA GLY A 104 0.90 -9.85 3.14
C GLY A 104 0.03 -9.70 4.39
N LEU A 105 -0.41 -8.46 4.69
CA LEU A 105 -1.33 -8.18 5.79
C LEU A 105 -2.70 -8.87 5.60
N SER A 106 -3.28 -8.84 4.40
CA SER A 106 -4.54 -9.54 4.09
C SER A 106 -4.41 -11.06 4.30
N VAL A 107 -3.30 -11.66 3.84
CA VAL A 107 -3.01 -13.08 4.04
C VAL A 107 -2.84 -13.42 5.53
N LEU A 108 -2.12 -12.58 6.26
CA LEU A 108 -1.89 -12.73 7.70
C LEU A 108 -3.22 -12.76 8.46
N LEU A 109 -4.10 -11.79 8.20
CA LEU A 109 -5.42 -11.69 8.83
C LEU A 109 -6.27 -12.94 8.57
N LYS A 110 -6.31 -13.42 7.32
CA LYS A 110 -7.01 -14.67 6.98
C LYS A 110 -6.45 -15.88 7.73
N ARG A 111 -5.14 -15.97 7.92
CA ARG A 111 -4.52 -17.05 8.71
C ARG A 111 -4.92 -16.97 10.19
N LEU A 112 -4.93 -15.76 10.76
CA LEU A 112 -5.40 -15.54 12.13
C LEU A 112 -6.89 -15.88 12.30
N GLY A 113 -7.72 -15.48 11.34
CA GLY A 113 -9.14 -15.83 11.32
C GLY A 113 -9.37 -17.34 11.27
N ARG A 114 -8.58 -18.05 10.46
CA ARG A 114 -8.61 -19.53 10.43
C ARG A 114 -8.20 -20.17 11.75
N CYS A 115 -7.23 -19.60 12.47
CA CYS A 115 -6.88 -20.08 13.81
C CYS A 115 -8.05 -19.92 14.79
N GLU A 116 -8.79 -18.81 14.72
CA GLU A 116 -9.98 -18.60 15.55
C GLU A 116 -11.17 -19.46 15.15
N ALA A 117 -11.32 -19.77 13.85
CA ALA A 117 -12.39 -20.60 13.32
C ALA A 117 -12.26 -22.10 13.67
N LEU A 118 -11.18 -22.52 14.34
CA LEU A 118 -11.00 -23.91 14.76
C LEU A 118 -12.05 -24.29 15.83
N ALA A 119 -13.23 -24.72 15.37
CA ALA A 119 -14.44 -24.93 16.17
C ALA A 119 -14.33 -26.01 17.27
N THR A 120 -13.33 -26.90 17.19
CA THR A 120 -13.08 -27.97 18.17
C THR A 120 -11.74 -27.82 18.88
N ALA A 121 -11.00 -26.74 18.61
CA ALA A 121 -9.68 -26.51 19.17
C ALA A 121 -9.75 -26.05 20.62
N SER A 122 -8.85 -26.59 21.43
CA SER A 122 -8.55 -26.03 22.74
C SER A 122 -7.94 -24.62 22.60
N ALA A 123 -7.94 -23.84 23.67
CA ALA A 123 -7.22 -22.55 23.68
C ALA A 123 -5.72 -22.73 23.36
N GLN A 124 -5.15 -23.90 23.70
CA GLN A 124 -3.77 -24.25 23.39
C GLN A 124 -3.54 -24.43 21.88
N ASP A 125 -4.48 -25.08 21.17
CA ASP A 125 -4.37 -25.26 19.72
C ASP A 125 -4.51 -23.94 18.97
N ARG A 126 -5.41 -23.05 19.42
CA ARG A 126 -5.51 -21.69 18.87
C ARG A 126 -4.24 -20.88 19.10
N ARG A 127 -3.64 -20.99 20.29
CA ARG A 127 -2.36 -20.34 20.61
C ARG A 127 -1.21 -20.89 19.77
N ALA A 128 -1.11 -22.21 19.62
CA ALA A 128 -0.10 -22.85 18.79
C ALA A 128 -0.26 -22.46 17.32
N CYS A 129 -1.49 -22.39 16.82
CA CYS A 129 -1.80 -21.88 15.47
C CYS A 129 -1.31 -20.44 15.30
N ARG A 130 -1.63 -19.53 16.24
CA ARG A 130 -1.14 -18.14 16.21
C ARG A 130 0.38 -18.05 16.28
N GLN A 131 1.05 -18.91 17.06
CA GLN A 131 2.52 -18.95 17.13
C GLN A 131 3.17 -19.49 15.86
N SER A 132 2.47 -20.37 15.13
CA SER A 132 2.96 -20.89 13.84
C SER A 132 2.94 -19.83 12.73
N ILE A 133 2.14 -18.78 12.91
CA ILE A 133 2.22 -17.55 12.12
C ILE A 133 3.48 -16.84 12.60
N GLY A 134 4.61 -17.23 12.00
CA GLY A 134 5.93 -16.87 12.47
C GLY A 134 6.19 -15.36 12.45
N GLN A 135 7.08 -14.93 13.34
CA GLN A 135 7.57 -13.55 13.45
C GLN A 135 8.11 -13.02 12.12
N ASP A 136 8.75 -13.88 11.32
CA ASP A 136 9.28 -13.58 9.99
C ASP A 136 8.23 -12.97 9.03
N VAL A 137 6.98 -13.45 9.09
CA VAL A 137 5.87 -12.91 8.28
C VAL A 137 5.56 -11.47 8.71
N TYR A 138 5.52 -11.21 10.01
CA TYR A 138 5.30 -9.86 10.54
C TYR A 138 6.44 -8.92 10.20
N ASP A 139 7.69 -9.39 10.32
CA ASP A 139 8.89 -8.61 10.04
C ASP A 139 8.98 -8.25 8.55
N THR A 140 8.63 -9.19 7.65
CA THR A 140 8.58 -8.95 6.20
C THR A 140 7.56 -7.87 5.87
N ILE A 141 6.32 -8.00 6.36
CA ILE A 141 5.25 -7.01 6.13
C ILE A 141 5.67 -5.63 6.65
N ARG A 142 6.27 -5.58 7.84
CA ARG A 142 6.76 -4.34 8.45
C ARG A 142 7.85 -3.70 7.59
N ASN A 143 8.81 -4.47 7.09
CA ASN A 143 9.91 -3.96 6.27
C ASN A 143 9.39 -3.36 4.95
N ASP A 144 8.47 -4.05 4.27
CA ASP A 144 7.85 -3.56 3.04
C ASP A 144 7.19 -2.19 3.24
N PHE A 145 6.44 -2.01 4.34
CA PHE A 145 5.84 -0.71 4.68
C PHE A 145 6.87 0.37 5.03
N THR A 146 7.90 0.03 5.81
CA THR A 146 8.95 0.99 6.20
C THR A 146 9.70 1.50 4.97
N GLU A 147 10.09 0.62 4.07
CA GLU A 147 10.80 0.99 2.83
C GLU A 147 9.89 1.83 1.91
N ALA A 148 8.64 1.40 1.69
CA ALA A 148 7.70 2.17 0.86
C ALA A 148 7.46 3.59 1.42
N ASN A 149 7.21 3.71 2.73
CA ASN A 149 7.02 5.01 3.38
C ASN A 149 8.25 5.92 3.27
N THR A 150 9.45 5.35 3.35
CA THR A 150 10.71 6.10 3.23
C THR A 150 10.85 6.70 1.83
N ILE A 151 10.60 5.91 0.79
CA ILE A 151 10.69 6.37 -0.60
C ILE A 151 9.63 7.45 -0.89
N TYR A 152 8.38 7.25 -0.45
CA TYR A 152 7.34 8.26 -0.66
C TYR A 152 7.65 9.61 -0.02
N ARG A 153 8.29 9.62 1.16
CA ARG A 153 8.77 10.88 1.80
C ARG A 153 9.90 11.53 1.02
N GLN A 154 10.85 10.73 0.54
CA GLN A 154 11.98 11.24 -0.26
C GLN A 154 11.52 11.86 -1.58
N GLU A 155 10.49 11.28 -2.20
CA GLU A 155 9.88 11.75 -3.44
C GLU A 155 8.87 12.90 -3.24
N GLY A 156 8.74 13.41 -2.01
CA GLY A 156 7.97 14.61 -1.71
C GLY A 156 6.46 14.46 -1.78
N LEU A 157 5.93 13.22 -1.75
CA LEU A 157 4.49 13.01 -1.60
C LEU A 157 4.06 13.49 -0.22
N SER A 158 3.07 14.38 -0.18
CA SER A 158 2.54 14.96 1.05
C SER A 158 1.59 13.96 1.73
N LEU A 159 2.15 12.89 2.27
CA LEU A 159 1.41 11.89 3.03
C LEU A 159 1.10 12.44 4.43
N ALA A 160 0.05 13.26 4.50
CA ALA A 160 -0.57 13.71 5.74
C ALA A 160 -1.12 12.49 6.50
N GLY A 161 -0.26 11.78 7.21
CA GLY A 161 -0.61 10.51 7.86
C GLY A 161 0.58 9.58 8.12
N LEU A 162 1.76 9.83 7.52
CA LEU A 162 2.95 9.07 7.92
C LEU A 162 3.36 9.49 9.32
N GLY A 163 2.88 8.76 10.33
CA GLY A 163 3.33 8.87 11.69
C GLY A 163 4.85 9.01 11.74
N SER A 164 5.31 10.04 12.43
CA SER A 164 6.70 10.18 12.87
C SER A 164 6.98 9.05 13.85
N GLY A 165 7.20 7.84 13.34
CA GLY A 165 7.84 6.77 14.09
C GLY A 165 9.27 7.20 14.31
N ASP A 166 9.50 7.83 15.46
CA ASP A 166 10.79 8.30 15.93
C ASP A 166 11.77 7.12 15.92
N GLU A 167 12.69 7.12 14.97
CA GLU A 167 13.87 6.27 14.96
C GLU A 167 14.92 6.85 15.90
N THR A 168 14.65 6.92 17.21
CA THR A 168 15.71 7.07 18.21
C THR A 168 15.43 6.20 19.44
N GLY A 169 16.32 5.25 19.73
CA GLY A 169 16.32 4.56 21.03
C GLY A 169 16.65 3.07 21.01
N GLY A 170 17.73 2.65 20.33
CA GLY A 170 18.43 1.45 20.73
C GLY A 170 19.24 1.70 22.01
N GLY A 171 19.43 0.65 22.82
CA GLY A 171 20.51 0.60 23.80
C GLY A 171 20.09 0.31 25.25
N ASP A 172 20.23 -0.96 25.62
CA ASP A 172 20.73 -1.47 26.91
C ASP A 172 20.16 -0.92 28.23
N SER A 173 19.48 -1.81 28.96
CA SER A 173 19.81 -2.07 30.37
C SER A 173 19.30 -3.44 30.80
N LEU A 174 20.20 -4.42 30.68
CA LEU A 174 20.21 -5.59 31.56
C LEU A 174 20.39 -5.08 33.00
N GLY A 175 19.41 -5.32 33.85
CA GLY A 175 19.44 -4.97 35.27
C GLY A 175 18.63 -5.98 36.08
N GLY A 176 18.89 -7.27 35.85
CA GLY A 176 18.47 -8.33 36.74
C GLY A 176 19.46 -8.43 37.89
N GLU A 177 19.10 -7.85 39.04
CA GLU A 177 19.70 -8.19 40.32
C GLU A 177 18.72 -9.08 41.11
N ASN A 178 19.24 -10.23 41.50
CA ASN A 178 18.61 -11.27 42.32
C ASN A 178 18.66 -10.93 43.81
N SER A 179 17.79 -11.63 44.56
CA SER A 179 17.86 -11.91 46.01
C SER A 179 17.43 -10.72 46.89
N ASP A 180 16.74 -10.87 48.03
CA ASP A 180 16.74 -11.87 49.10
C ASP A 180 15.51 -11.51 49.99
N GLY A 181 14.63 -12.42 50.39
CA GLY A 181 14.73 -13.11 51.68
C GLY A 181 13.88 -12.44 52.78
N GLY A 182 12.94 -13.17 53.39
CA GLY A 182 12.41 -12.83 54.71
C GLY A 182 10.88 -12.87 54.89
N ASP A 183 10.32 -14.08 54.96
CA ASP A 183 9.12 -14.37 55.75
C ASP A 183 9.52 -14.38 57.23
N GLU A 184 8.99 -13.46 58.06
CA GLU A 184 8.89 -13.65 59.50
C GLU A 184 7.56 -13.08 60.02
N LEU A 185 6.70 -14.01 60.45
CA LEU A 185 5.63 -13.98 61.47
C LEU A 185 4.82 -12.69 61.72
#